data_AF-T0ZX57-F1
#
_entry.id   AF-T0ZX57-F1
#
_cell.length_a   1.000
_cell.length_b   1.000
_cell.length_c   1.000
_cell.angle_alpha   90.00
_cell.angle_beta   90.00
_cell.angle_gamma   90.00
#
_symmetry.space_group_name_H-M   'P 1'
#
loop_
_entity.id
_entity.type
_entity.pdbx_description
1 polymer ?
#
loop_
_entity_poly.entity_id
_entity_poly.type
_entity_poly.pdbx_seq_one_letter_code
_entity_poly.pdbx_strand_id
1 'polypeptide(L)'
;MLCFSAFSADLGYQGVTALFPLYLVFELHASLYAYGLVTAIAFGGGAFVAFIGGRAGDRFGHKRVAILGNTLIPLMALAGLAGSVWLAALLYILGWWARYLRSPPRRALLVDATPPDRRIQAFGML
;
A
#
# COMPACT_ATOMS: atom_id res chain seq x y z
N MET A 1 5.30 -11.94 17.75
CA MET A 1 5.67 -10.56 17.32
C MET A 1 5.28 -10.26 15.87
N LEU A 2 5.52 -11.17 14.90
CA LEU A 2 5.16 -10.94 13.48
C LEU A 2 3.65 -10.77 13.23
N CYS A 3 2.77 -11.58 13.84
CA CYS A 3 1.32 -11.47 13.67
C CYS A 3 0.75 -10.14 14.20
N PHE A 4 1.32 -9.59 15.28
CA PHE A 4 0.89 -8.30 15.82
C PHE A 4 1.28 -7.16 14.87
N SER A 5 2.48 -7.20 14.29
CA SER A 5 2.90 -6.23 13.27
C SER A 5 2.02 -6.27 12.02
N ALA A 6 1.65 -7.46 11.55
CA ALA A 6 0.72 -7.62 10.43
C ALA A 6 -0.68 -7.08 10.78
N PHE A 7 -1.21 -7.43 11.95
CA PHE A 7 -2.48 -6.93 12.45
C PHE A 7 -2.51 -5.40 12.56
N SER A 8 -1.49 -4.78 13.18
CA SER A 8 -1.42 -3.32 13.29
C SER A 8 -1.32 -2.63 11.92
N ALA A 9 -0.55 -3.21 10.99
CA ALA A 9 -0.42 -2.67 9.64
C ALA A 9 -1.74 -2.75 8.85
N ASP A 10 -2.50 -3.84 9.00
CA ASP A 10 -3.80 -3.99 8.34
C ASP A 10 -4.89 -3.17 9.00
N LEU A 11 -4.92 -3.08 10.33
CA LEU A 11 -5.84 -2.20 11.05
C LEU A 11 -5.63 -0.74 10.66
N GLY A 12 -4.38 -0.27 10.63
CA GLY A 12 -4.06 1.10 10.27
C GLY A 12 -4.48 1.45 8.84
N TYR A 13 -4.18 0.57 7.89
CA TYR A 13 -4.53 0.81 6.49
C TYR A 13 -6.04 0.69 6.21
N GLN A 14 -6.74 -0.24 6.86
CA GLN A 14 -8.20 -0.34 6.76
C GLN A 14 -8.88 0.90 7.34
N GLY A 15 -8.36 1.43 8.46
CA GLY A 15 -8.79 2.70 9.04
C GLY A 15 -8.62 3.86 8.05
N VAL A 16 -7.46 3.99 7.41
CA VAL A 16 -7.23 5.02 6.39
C VAL A 16 -8.20 4.87 5.22
N THR A 17 -8.45 3.64 4.74
CA THR A 17 -9.36 3.43 3.60
C THR A 17 -10.81 3.79 3.94
N ALA A 18 -11.24 3.54 5.18
CA ALA A 18 -12.57 3.89 5.65
C ALA A 18 -12.73 5.40 5.92
N LEU A 19 -11.72 6.02 6.54
CA LEU A 19 -11.79 7.41 7.03
C LEU A 19 -11.42 8.44 5.96
N PHE A 20 -10.54 8.10 5.01
CA PHE A 20 -10.08 9.04 3.98
C PHE A 20 -11.19 9.66 3.12
N PRO A 21 -12.19 8.91 2.61
CA PRO A 21 -13.32 9.52 1.90
C PRO A 21 -14.13 10.47 2.78
N LEU A 22 -14.34 10.11 4.06
CA LEU A 22 -15.06 10.97 5.00
C LEU A 22 -14.27 12.26 5.26
N TYR A 23 -12.97 12.16 5.48
CA TYR A 23 -12.07 13.30 5.67
C TYR A 23 -12.08 14.24 4.46
N LEU A 24 -11.94 13.69 3.25
CA LEU A 24 -11.95 14.50 2.03
C LEU A 24 -13.26 15.26 1.83
N VAL A 25 -14.40 14.61 2.05
CA VAL A 25 -15.72 15.20 1.76
C VAL A 25 -16.21 16.09 2.90
N PHE A 26 -16.10 15.67 4.15
CA PHE A 26 -16.67 16.38 5.29
C PHE A 26 -15.73 17.43 5.89
N GLU A 27 -14.43 17.16 5.97
CA GLU A 27 -13.46 18.12 6.54
C GLU A 27 -12.91 19.05 5.45
N LEU A 28 -12.43 18.47 4.36
CA LEU A 28 -11.80 19.24 3.27
C LEU A 28 -12.79 19.71 2.20
N HIS A 29 -14.09 19.41 2.35
CA HIS A 29 -15.17 19.86 1.46
C HIS A 29 -14.91 19.52 -0.02
N ALA A 30 -14.18 18.44 -0.29
CA ALA A 30 -13.86 18.00 -1.64
C ALA A 30 -15.09 17.39 -2.33
N SER A 31 -15.16 17.55 -3.65
CA SER A 31 -16.20 16.91 -4.44
C SER A 31 -15.98 15.39 -4.52
N LEU A 32 -17.08 14.65 -4.69
CA LEU A 32 -17.02 13.19 -4.90
C LEU A 32 -16.21 12.82 -6.15
N TYR A 33 -16.23 13.69 -7.18
CA TYR A 33 -15.41 13.55 -8.37
C TYR A 33 -13.91 13.59 -8.06
N ALA A 34 -13.47 14.49 -7.17
CA ALA A 34 -12.08 14.55 -6.76
C ALA A 34 -11.65 13.26 -6.05
N TYR A 35 -12.47 12.73 -5.14
CA TYR A 35 -12.20 11.44 -4.51
C TYR A 35 -12.13 10.29 -5.52
N GLY A 36 -13.05 10.25 -6.49
CA GLY A 36 -13.04 9.26 -7.56
C GLY A 36 -11.76 9.31 -8.39
N LEU A 37 -11.27 10.50 -8.73
CA LEU A 37 -10.01 10.67 -9.45
C LEU A 37 -8.81 10.20 -8.63
N VAL A 38 -8.76 10.56 -7.35
CA VAL A 38 -7.67 10.15 -6.43
C VAL A 38 -7.62 8.63 -6.29
N THR A 39 -8.76 7.98 -6.12
CA THR A 39 -8.82 6.51 -6.00
C THR A 39 -8.46 5.81 -7.31
N ALA A 40 -8.91 6.35 -8.45
CA ALA A 40 -8.53 5.84 -9.76
C ALA A 40 -7.01 5.89 -9.98
N ILE A 41 -6.35 6.99 -9.60
CA ILE A 41 -4.89 7.13 -9.69
C ILE A 41 -4.19 6.21 -8.68
N ALA A 42 -4.70 6.13 -7.45
CA ALA A 42 -4.11 5.28 -6.41
C ALA A 42 -4.11 3.80 -6.80
N PHE A 43 -5.23 3.28 -7.32
CA PHE A 43 -5.37 1.86 -7.67
C PHE A 43 -4.87 1.56 -9.09
N GLY A 44 -5.29 2.36 -10.07
CA GLY A 44 -4.87 2.21 -11.46
C GLY A 44 -3.37 2.42 -11.62
N GLY A 45 -2.82 3.52 -11.07
CA GLY A 45 -1.37 3.75 -11.03
C GLY A 45 -0.65 2.70 -10.17
N GLY A 46 -1.27 2.29 -9.07
CA GLY A 46 -0.74 1.26 -8.18
C GLY A 46 -0.45 -0.07 -8.89
N ALA A 47 -1.29 -0.50 -9.82
CA ALA A 47 -1.04 -1.70 -10.62
C ALA A 47 0.27 -1.61 -11.44
N PHE A 48 0.56 -0.46 -12.05
CA PHE A 48 1.84 -0.24 -12.73
C PHE A 48 3.02 -0.25 -11.75
N VAL A 49 2.85 0.36 -10.58
CA VAL A 49 3.88 0.36 -9.53
C VAL A 49 4.15 -1.05 -9.01
N ALA A 50 3.14 -1.91 -8.91
CA ALA A 50 3.32 -3.32 -8.55
C ALA A 50 4.16 -4.06 -9.60
N PHE A 51 3.90 -3.85 -10.89
CA PHE A 51 4.71 -4.43 -11.96
C PHE A 51 6.18 -3.97 -11.86
N ILE A 52 6.40 -2.66 -11.67
CA ILE A 52 7.74 -2.09 -11.47
C ILE A 52 8.41 -2.67 -10.22
N GLY A 53 7.67 -2.82 -9.13
CA GLY A 53 8.16 -3.39 -7.87
C GLY A 53 8.63 -4.84 -8.02
N GLY A 54 7.89 -5.66 -8.78
CA GLY A 54 8.30 -7.01 -9.13
C GLY A 54 9.63 -7.01 -9.89
N ARG A 55 9.69 -6.28 -11.01
CA ARG A 55 10.89 -6.19 -11.86
C ARG A 55 12.11 -5.59 -11.15
N ALA A 56 11.88 -4.59 -10.29
CA ALA A 56 12.92 -4.02 -9.44
C ALA A 56 13.40 -5.03 -8.40
N GLY A 57 12.50 -5.85 -7.86
CA GLY A 57 12.83 -6.94 -6.95
C GLY A 57 13.72 -7.99 -7.61
N ASP A 58 13.41 -8.38 -8.85
CA ASP A 58 14.22 -9.33 -9.63
C ASP A 58 15.64 -8.79 -9.88
N ARG A 59 15.79 -7.47 -10.09
CA ARG A 59 17.09 -6.85 -10.42
C ARG A 59 17.92 -6.45 -9.20
N PHE A 60 17.29 -5.91 -8.16
CA PHE A 60 17.98 -5.29 -7.01
C PHE A 60 17.83 -6.10 -5.70
N GLY A 61 17.03 -7.17 -5.74
CA GLY A 61 16.73 -8.05 -4.61
C GLY A 61 15.39 -7.74 -3.95
N HIS A 62 14.50 -8.74 -3.88
CA HIS A 62 13.14 -8.61 -3.36
C HIS A 62 13.08 -8.04 -1.93
N LYS A 63 14.03 -8.42 -1.05
CA LYS A 63 14.08 -7.92 0.33
C LYS A 63 14.29 -6.41 0.40
N ARG A 64 15.18 -5.86 -0.43
CA ARG A 64 15.49 -4.42 -0.42
C ARG A 64 14.30 -3.61 -0.92
N VAL A 65 13.67 -4.05 -2.00
CA VAL A 65 12.49 -3.38 -2.58
C VAL A 65 11.29 -3.47 -1.62
N ALA A 66 11.09 -4.61 -0.96
CA ALA A 66 10.04 -4.78 0.03
C ALA A 66 10.22 -3.84 1.24
N ILE A 67 11.46 -3.70 1.75
CA ILE A 67 11.77 -2.78 2.86
C ILE A 67 11.51 -1.33 2.44
N LEU A 68 11.98 -0.93 1.26
CA LEU A 68 11.77 0.43 0.73
C LEU A 68 10.28 0.77 0.63
N GLY A 69 9.49 -0.12 0.02
CA GLY A 69 8.04 0.07 -0.05
C GLY A 69 7.42 0.15 1.35
N ASN A 70 7.87 -0.68 2.30
CA ASN A 70 7.35 -0.65 3.67
C ASN A 70 7.62 0.68 4.39
N THR A 71 8.81 1.27 4.19
CA THR A 71 9.17 2.55 4.83
C THR A 71 8.33 3.73 4.33
N LEU A 72 7.73 3.62 3.15
CA LEU A 72 6.95 4.70 2.53
C LEU A 72 5.43 4.56 2.77
N ILE A 73 4.94 3.40 3.21
CA ILE A 73 3.51 3.20 3.52
C ILE A 73 2.97 4.20 4.56
N PRO A 74 3.70 4.56 5.64
CA PRO A 74 3.20 5.53 6.64
C PRO A 74 2.83 6.91 6.07
N LEU A 75 3.27 7.26 4.86
CA LEU A 75 2.87 8.50 4.20
C LEU A 75 1.35 8.64 4.10
N MET A 76 0.60 7.55 3.91
CA MET A 76 -0.88 7.64 3.85
C MET A 76 -1.50 8.06 5.18
N ALA A 77 -0.86 7.78 6.32
CA ALA A 77 -1.38 8.21 7.62
C ALA A 77 -1.26 9.73 7.79
N LEU A 78 -0.22 10.32 7.19
CA LEU A 78 -0.03 11.78 7.15
C LEU A 78 -1.10 12.49 6.31
N ALA A 79 -1.81 11.76 5.43
CA ALA A 79 -2.89 12.35 4.63
C ALA A 79 -4.03 12.92 5.50
N GLY A 80 -4.26 12.35 6.69
CA GLY A 80 -5.26 12.86 7.64
C GLY A 80 -4.84 14.12 8.40
N LEU A 81 -3.56 14.51 8.30
CA LEU A 81 -3.03 15.76 8.88
C LEU A 81 -2.95 16.88 7.84
N ALA A 82 -3.31 16.61 6.58
CA ALA A 82 -3.12 17.54 5.49
C ALA A 82 -4.28 18.54 5.39
N GLY A 83 -4.03 19.82 5.67
CA GLY A 83 -5.02 20.88 5.54
C GLY A 83 -5.44 21.23 4.11
N SER A 84 -5.02 20.48 3.09
CA SER A 84 -5.42 20.69 1.70
C SER A 84 -5.74 19.38 0.99
N VAL A 85 -6.76 19.43 0.12
CA VAL A 85 -7.23 18.30 -0.70
C VAL A 85 -6.09 17.71 -1.52
N TRP A 86 -5.27 18.56 -2.14
CA TRP A 86 -4.18 18.13 -3.01
C TRP A 86 -3.06 17.42 -2.24
N LEU A 87 -2.69 17.92 -1.06
CA LEU A 87 -1.67 17.28 -0.23
C LEU A 87 -2.18 15.96 0.35
N ALA A 88 -3.44 15.93 0.82
CA ALA A 88 -4.08 14.70 1.31
C ALA A 88 -4.13 13.63 0.21
N ALA A 89 -4.55 14.02 -1.00
CA ALA A 89 -4.58 13.15 -2.18
C ALA A 89 -3.20 12.60 -2.54
N LEU A 90 -2.17 13.45 -2.60
CA LEU A 90 -0.81 13.05 -2.92
C LEU A 90 -0.26 12.03 -1.91
N LEU A 91 -0.40 12.32 -0.61
CA LEU A 91 0.08 11.44 0.46
C LEU A 91 -0.64 10.08 0.45
N TYR A 92 -1.95 10.08 0.20
CA TYR A 92 -2.75 8.87 0.05
C TYR A 92 -2.29 8.02 -1.14
N ILE A 93 -2.14 8.64 -2.33
CA ILE A 93 -1.68 7.97 -3.55
C ILE A 93 -0.28 7.37 -3.34
N LEU A 94 0.66 8.14 -2.79
CA LEU A 94 2.03 7.69 -2.56
C LEU A 94 2.10 6.52 -1.58
N GLY A 95 1.35 6.57 -0.48
CA GLY A 95 1.31 5.47 0.48
C GLY A 95 0.69 4.20 -0.12
N TRP A 96 -0.30 4.34 -0.99
CA TRP A 96 -0.85 3.23 -1.76
C TRP A 96 0.15 2.64 -2.74
N TRP A 97 0.81 3.48 -3.53
CA TRP A 97 1.83 3.05 -4.48
C TRP A 97 2.99 2.36 -3.75
N ALA A 98 3.40 2.83 -2.57
CA ALA A 98 4.37 2.14 -1.73
C ALA A 98 3.91 0.73 -1.30
N ARG A 99 2.63 0.55 -0.97
CA ARG A 99 2.03 -0.77 -0.69
C ARG A 99 2.07 -1.66 -1.93
N TYR A 100 1.72 -1.13 -3.10
CA TYR A 100 1.79 -1.86 -4.37
C TYR A 100 3.21 -2.24 -4.75
N LEU A 101 4.20 -1.38 -4.52
CA LEU A 101 5.62 -1.65 -4.76
C LEU A 101 6.13 -2.83 -3.91
N ARG A 102 5.70 -2.89 -2.64
CA ARG A 102 6.09 -3.93 -1.67
C ARG A 102 5.45 -5.29 -1.95
N SER A 103 4.22 -5.31 -2.45
CA SER A 103 3.39 -6.52 -2.51
C SER A 103 4.00 -7.67 -3.34
N PRO A 104 4.41 -7.48 -4.60
CA PRO A 104 5.04 -8.53 -5.40
C PRO A 104 6.36 -9.06 -4.82
N PRO A 105 7.33 -8.21 -4.42
CA PRO A 105 8.56 -8.67 -3.77
C PRO A 105 8.31 -9.48 -2.50
N ARG A 106 7.32 -9.10 -1.68
CA ARG A 106 6.96 -9.89 -0.48
C ARG A 106 6.47 -11.29 -0.86
N ARG A 107 5.64 -11.41 -1.89
CA ARG A 107 5.13 -12.71 -2.37
C ARG A 107 6.26 -13.58 -2.93
N ALA A 108 7.20 -12.99 -3.66
CA ALA A 108 8.39 -13.69 -4.15
C ALA A 108 9.25 -14.24 -2.99
N LEU A 109 9.53 -13.41 -1.98
CA LEU A 109 10.25 -13.86 -0.76
C LEU A 109 9.55 -15.00 -0.04
N LEU A 110 8.21 -15.00 0.00
CA LEU A 110 7.45 -16.10 0.60
C LEU A 110 7.63 -17.40 -0.19
N VAL A 111 7.61 -17.33 -1.52
CA VAL A 111 7.84 -18.48 -2.40
C VAL A 111 9.24 -19.05 -2.21
N ASP A 112 10.24 -18.18 -2.09
CA ASP A 112 11.64 -18.58 -1.88
C ASP A 112 11.85 -19.22 -0.50
N ALA A 113 11.15 -18.73 0.52
CA ALA A 113 11.24 -19.25 1.88
C ALA A 113 10.39 -20.52 2.12
N THR A 114 9.52 -20.90 1.19
CA THR A 114 8.56 -21.99 1.39
C THR A 114 8.85 -23.20 0.47
N PRO A 115 8.96 -24.42 1.02
CA PRO A 115 9.07 -25.66 0.24
C PRO A 115 7.93 -25.80 -0.78
N PRO A 116 8.17 -26.37 -1.98
CA PRO A 116 7.16 -26.47 -3.05
C PRO A 116 5.83 -27.09 -2.62
N ASP A 117 5.86 -28.10 -1.76
CA ASP A 117 4.73 -28.85 -1.21
C ASP A 117 3.86 -28.02 -0.24
N ARG A 118 4.41 -26.94 0.34
CA ARG A 118 3.70 -26.08 1.31
C ARG A 118 3.32 -24.71 0.79
N ARG A 119 3.64 -24.39 -0.47
CA ARG A 119 3.36 -23.06 -1.05
C ARG A 119 1.88 -22.69 -0.99
N ILE A 120 0.98 -23.64 -1.29
CA ILE A 120 -0.47 -23.39 -1.25
C ILE A 120 -0.91 -23.01 0.16
N GLN A 121 -0.42 -23.72 1.18
CA GLN A 121 -0.73 -23.42 2.58
C GLN A 121 -0.15 -22.06 3.00
N ALA A 122 1.08 -21.74 2.59
CA ALA A 122 1.71 -20.47 2.90
C ALA A 122 1.00 -19.27 2.24
N PHE A 123 0.52 -19.42 1.00
CA PHE A 123 -0.32 -18.40 0.35
C PHE A 123 -1.71 -18.30 0.96
N GLY A 124 -2.27 -19.39 1.50
CA GLY A 124 -3.55 -19.38 2.21
C GLY A 124 -3.52 -18.65 3.56
N MET A 125 -2.33 -18.35 4.10
CA MET A 125 -2.14 -17.62 5.36
C MET A 125 -1.84 -16.11 5.17
N LEU A 126 -1.77 -15.64 3.92
CA LEU A 126 -1.39 -14.27 3.52
C LEU A 126 -2.56 -13.29 3.50
#